data_AF-A0NR03-F1
#
_entry.id   AF-A0NR03-F1
#
_cell.length_a   1.000
_cell.length_b   1.000
_cell.length_c   1.000
_cell.angle_alpha   90.00
_cell.angle_beta   90.00
_cell.angle_gamma   90.00
#
_symmetry.space_group_name_H-M   'P 1'
#
loop_
_entity.id
_entity.type
_entity.pdbx_description
1 polymer ?
#
loop_
_entity_poly.entity_id
_entity_poly.type
_entity_poly.pdbx_seq_one_letter_code
_entity_poly.pdbx_strand_id
1 'polypeptide(L)'
;MGAGELAAERLEEANINPHTGLATDYLNHFNEVMMLLEMLPDMPDCAEDVLEWEPLDYEGHFENSSFKDKNLAIMAYHAAPAYLREHLEKQVAGINKLVRNIQDQLRDTPDPAMIAAEIADKATVEIKPLIAVAGAVIHGHVEPEATQHEGEGAQAEIDALFA
;
A
#
# COMPACT_ATOMS: atom_id res chain seq x y z
N MET A 1 -6.83 -10.03 18.35
CA MET A 1 -8.01 -9.20 18.69
C MET A 1 -9.10 -10.11 19.25
N GLY A 2 -9.83 -9.74 20.30
CA GLY A 2 -10.82 -10.66 20.88
C GLY A 2 -11.53 -10.14 22.13
N ALA A 3 -12.86 -10.11 22.04
CA ALA A 3 -13.87 -9.65 22.99
C ALA A 3 -14.02 -8.12 23.16
N GLY A 4 -15.26 -7.67 23.34
CA GLY A 4 -15.62 -6.25 23.47
C GLY A 4 -15.73 -5.54 22.13
N GLU A 5 -15.21 -4.31 22.04
CA GLU A 5 -15.36 -3.48 20.85
C GLU A 5 -14.60 -3.98 19.62
N LEU A 6 -13.61 -4.85 19.80
CA LEU A 6 -12.81 -5.47 18.73
C LEU A 6 -13.20 -6.95 18.50
N ALA A 7 -14.47 -7.28 18.72
CA ALA A 7 -14.99 -8.60 18.38
C ALA A 7 -14.96 -8.82 16.86
N ALA A 8 -14.60 -10.04 16.43
CA ALA A 8 -14.43 -10.38 15.01
C ALA A 8 -15.68 -10.04 14.17
N GLU A 9 -16.87 -10.42 14.65
CA GLU A 9 -18.15 -10.10 13.99
C GLU A 9 -18.34 -8.59 13.79
N ARG A 10 -18.00 -7.77 14.79
CA ARG A 10 -18.12 -6.31 14.72
C ARG A 10 -17.10 -5.70 13.74
N LEU A 11 -15.90 -6.26 13.65
CA LEU A 11 -14.89 -5.83 12.69
C LEU A 11 -15.33 -6.17 11.26
N GLU A 12 -15.85 -7.38 11.03
CA GLU A 12 -16.37 -7.80 9.73
C GLU A 12 -17.55 -6.93 9.28
N GLU A 13 -18.52 -6.65 10.16
CA GLU A 13 -19.65 -5.75 9.88
C GLU A 13 -19.20 -4.33 9.50
N ALA A 14 -18.06 -3.90 10.02
CA ALA A 14 -17.45 -2.61 9.75
C ALA A 14 -16.51 -2.62 8.53
N ASN A 15 -16.40 -3.70 7.76
CA ASN A 15 -15.43 -3.88 6.68
C ASN A 15 -13.96 -3.76 7.12
N ILE A 16 -13.66 -4.17 8.35
CA ILE A 16 -12.31 -4.29 8.90
C ILE A 16 -11.95 -5.77 8.94
N ASN A 17 -10.75 -6.14 8.50
CA ASN A 17 -10.34 -7.54 8.54
C ASN A 17 -10.16 -7.97 10.03
N PRO A 18 -10.87 -9.01 10.50
CA PRO A 18 -10.86 -9.41 11.91
C PRO A 18 -9.55 -10.07 12.34
N HIS A 19 -8.74 -10.56 11.40
CA HIS A 19 -7.46 -11.19 11.67
C HIS A 19 -6.32 -10.18 11.77
N THR A 20 -6.35 -9.13 10.94
CA THR A 20 -5.29 -8.12 10.87
C THR A 20 -5.62 -6.84 11.62
N GLY A 21 -6.90 -6.47 11.72
CA GLY A 21 -7.37 -5.21 12.31
C GLY A 21 -7.31 -4.04 11.33
N LEU A 22 -7.04 -4.32 10.06
CA LEU A 22 -6.82 -3.33 9.02
C LEU A 22 -8.03 -3.28 8.08
N ALA A 23 -8.37 -2.08 7.61
CA ALA A 23 -9.48 -1.83 6.69
C ALA A 23 -8.97 -1.51 5.28
N THR A 24 -9.53 -2.19 4.28
CA THR A 24 -9.19 -1.99 2.86
C THR A 24 -9.54 -0.58 2.37
N ASP A 25 -10.49 0.09 3.03
CA ASP A 25 -10.86 1.48 2.73
C ASP A 25 -9.66 2.44 2.78
N TYR A 26 -8.64 2.12 3.58
CA TYR A 26 -7.39 2.89 3.61
C TYR A 26 -6.73 2.97 2.22
N LEU A 27 -6.87 1.95 1.37
CA LEU A 27 -6.25 1.93 0.05
C LEU A 27 -6.97 2.79 -0.99
N ASN A 28 -8.19 3.26 -0.71
CA ASN A 28 -8.98 4.01 -1.68
C ASN A 28 -8.27 5.28 -2.14
N HIS A 29 -7.66 6.04 -1.22
CA HIS A 29 -6.98 7.29 -1.60
C HIS A 29 -5.71 7.05 -2.45
N PHE A 30 -5.07 5.88 -2.34
CA PHE A 30 -3.98 5.48 -3.25
C PHE A 30 -4.51 5.03 -4.61
N ASN A 31 -5.63 4.30 -4.64
CA ASN A 31 -6.29 3.90 -5.89
C ASN A 31 -6.77 5.12 -6.69
N GLU A 32 -7.24 6.16 -6.00
CA GLU A 32 -7.67 7.43 -6.62
C GLU A 32 -6.51 8.13 -7.32
N VAL A 33 -5.36 8.33 -6.65
CA VAL A 33 -4.20 8.94 -7.32
C VAL A 33 -3.64 8.06 -8.43
N MET A 34 -3.71 6.72 -8.28
CA MET A 34 -3.31 5.81 -9.35
C MET A 34 -4.17 5.94 -10.59
N MET A 35 -5.49 6.03 -10.42
CA MET A 35 -6.40 6.27 -11.54
C MET A 35 -6.09 7.58 -12.24
N LEU A 36 -5.79 8.66 -11.50
CA LEU A 36 -5.38 9.94 -12.10
C LEU A 36 -4.08 9.80 -12.91
N LEU A 37 -3.07 9.13 -12.36
CA LEU A 37 -1.79 8.88 -13.03
C LEU A 37 -1.95 8.08 -14.33
N GLU A 38 -2.83 7.09 -14.35
CA GLU A 38 -3.15 6.30 -15.54
C GLU A 38 -3.88 7.09 -16.61
N MET A 39 -4.69 8.08 -16.21
CA MET A 39 -5.47 8.90 -17.12
C MET A 39 -4.66 10.03 -17.76
N LEU A 40 -3.51 10.42 -17.20
CA LEU A 40 -2.69 11.53 -17.70
C LEU A 40 -2.44 11.53 -19.22
N PRO A 41 -2.16 10.38 -19.90
CA PRO A 41 -1.90 10.39 -21.34
C PRO A 41 -3.10 10.83 -22.17
N ASP A 42 -4.31 10.48 -21.73
CA ASP A 42 -5.57 10.81 -22.40
C ASP A 42 -6.17 12.13 -21.87
N MET A 43 -5.87 12.49 -20.62
CA MET A 43 -6.38 13.67 -19.92
C MET A 43 -5.27 14.35 -19.09
N PRO A 44 -4.37 15.11 -19.74
CA PRO A 44 -3.27 15.79 -19.05
C PRO A 44 -3.71 16.81 -18.00
N ASP A 45 -4.94 17.35 -18.10
CA ASP A 45 -5.51 18.30 -17.14
C ASP A 45 -5.65 17.70 -15.73
N CYS A 46 -5.75 16.36 -15.60
CA CYS A 46 -5.72 15.66 -14.30
C CYS A 46 -4.38 15.82 -13.56
N ALA A 47 -3.34 16.37 -14.18
CA ALA A 47 -2.08 16.67 -13.51
C ALA A 47 -2.26 17.62 -12.32
N GLU A 48 -3.23 18.54 -12.37
CA GLU A 48 -3.54 19.43 -11.24
C GLU A 48 -3.99 18.62 -10.02
N ASP A 49 -4.91 17.67 -10.21
CA ASP A 49 -5.39 16.79 -9.12
C ASP A 49 -4.26 15.91 -8.57
N VAL A 50 -3.37 15.40 -9.43
CA VAL A 50 -2.17 14.65 -8.99
C VAL A 50 -1.25 15.54 -8.14
N LEU A 51 -1.11 16.82 -8.48
CA LEU A 51 -0.28 17.78 -7.75
C LEU A 51 -0.89 18.24 -6.43
N GLU A 52 -2.21 18.15 -6.29
CA GLU A 52 -2.96 18.47 -5.06
C GLU A 52 -3.05 17.27 -4.10
N TRP A 53 -2.87 16.05 -4.60
CA TRP A 53 -2.85 14.86 -3.76
C TRP A 53 -1.74 14.94 -2.70
N GLU A 54 -2.08 14.66 -1.44
CA GLU A 54 -1.14 14.58 -0.33
C GLU A 54 -1.31 13.23 0.40
N PRO A 55 -0.20 12.63 0.89
CA PRO A 55 -0.26 11.37 1.58
C PRO A 55 -0.91 11.51 2.95
N LEU A 56 -1.70 10.50 3.32
CA LEU A 56 -2.26 10.35 4.66
C LEU A 56 -1.76 9.05 5.29
N ASP A 57 -1.38 9.14 6.56
CA ASP A 57 -1.20 7.93 7.37
C ASP A 57 -2.56 7.27 7.64
N TYR A 58 -2.53 6.06 8.22
CA TYR A 58 -3.74 5.26 8.41
C TYR A 58 -4.78 6.02 9.25
N GLU A 59 -4.36 6.64 10.35
CA GLU A 59 -5.23 7.39 11.24
C GLU A 59 -5.81 8.62 10.53
N GLY A 60 -4.95 9.43 9.90
CA GLY A 60 -5.33 10.63 9.18
C GLY A 60 -6.30 10.35 8.01
N HIS A 61 -6.15 9.23 7.30
CA HIS A 61 -7.13 8.82 6.29
C HIS A 61 -8.50 8.64 6.92
N PHE A 62 -8.60 7.83 7.98
CA PHE A 62 -9.88 7.53 8.60
C PHE A 62 -10.50 8.75 9.28
N GLU A 63 -9.71 9.58 9.95
CA GLU A 63 -10.16 10.82 10.58
C GLU A 63 -10.86 11.76 9.57
N ASN A 64 -10.30 11.87 8.37
CA ASN A 64 -10.79 12.74 7.30
C ASN A 64 -11.81 12.06 6.35
N SER A 65 -11.95 10.74 6.41
CA SER A 65 -12.90 9.99 5.57
C SER A 65 -14.36 10.09 6.04
N SER A 66 -15.28 9.73 5.13
CA SER A 66 -16.69 9.46 5.43
C SER A 66 -16.94 8.02 5.88
N PHE A 67 -15.89 7.25 6.18
CA PHE A 67 -16.01 5.87 6.61
C PHE A 67 -16.79 5.77 7.93
N LYS A 68 -17.91 5.05 7.91
CA LYS A 68 -18.91 5.03 8.99
C LYS A 68 -18.30 4.65 10.34
N ASP A 69 -17.43 3.65 10.34
CA ASP A 69 -16.85 3.05 11.55
C ASP A 69 -15.38 3.47 11.73
N LYS A 70 -15.02 4.71 11.36
CA LYS A 70 -13.64 5.23 11.38
C LYS A 70 -12.92 5.11 12.73
N ASN A 71 -13.62 5.39 13.83
CA ASN A 71 -13.04 5.25 15.17
C ASN A 71 -12.72 3.79 15.48
N LEU A 72 -13.56 2.85 15.04
CA LEU A 72 -13.32 1.43 15.20
C LEU A 72 -12.13 0.96 14.34
N ALA A 73 -11.99 1.49 13.12
CA ALA A 73 -10.84 1.21 12.26
C ALA A 73 -9.52 1.67 12.88
N ILE A 74 -9.48 2.88 13.46
CA ILE A 74 -8.32 3.42 14.17
C ILE A 74 -8.01 2.60 15.43
N MET A 75 -9.03 2.24 16.21
CA MET A 75 -8.85 1.39 17.38
C MET A 75 -8.32 -0.01 17.02
N ALA A 76 -8.87 -0.62 15.97
CA ALA A 76 -8.43 -1.92 15.48
C ALA A 76 -7.00 -1.86 14.95
N TYR A 77 -6.62 -0.76 14.27
CA TYR A 77 -5.27 -0.48 13.85
C TYR A 77 -4.29 -0.48 15.02
N HIS A 78 -4.55 0.27 16.09
CA HIS A 78 -3.65 0.27 17.24
C HIS A 78 -3.53 -1.09 17.95
N ALA A 79 -4.59 -1.90 17.88
CA ALA A 79 -4.59 -3.26 18.41
C ALA A 79 -3.98 -4.30 17.44
N ALA A 80 -3.70 -3.92 16.19
CA ALA A 80 -3.12 -4.78 15.19
C ALA A 80 -1.68 -5.18 15.56
N PRO A 81 -1.25 -6.42 15.23
CA PRO A 81 0.13 -6.84 15.38
C PRO A 81 1.11 -5.83 14.77
N ALA A 82 2.15 -5.45 15.53
CA ALA A 82 3.11 -4.42 15.10
C ALA A 82 3.74 -4.73 13.74
N TYR A 83 4.10 -5.99 13.48
CA TYR A 83 4.69 -6.40 12.21
C TYR A 83 3.79 -6.17 11.00
N LEU A 84 2.45 -6.24 11.16
CA LEU A 84 1.50 -5.94 10.07
C LEU A 84 1.45 -4.45 9.79
N ARG A 85 1.45 -3.63 10.84
CA ARG A 85 1.48 -2.17 10.73
C ARG A 85 2.76 -1.70 10.06
N GLU A 86 3.91 -2.15 10.55
CA GLU A 86 5.22 -1.81 9.99
C GLU A 86 5.34 -2.24 8.52
N HIS A 87 4.83 -3.43 8.17
CA HIS A 87 4.84 -3.88 6.79
C HIS A 87 3.94 -3.00 5.90
N LEU A 88 2.73 -2.65 6.35
CA LEU A 88 1.83 -1.75 5.62
C LEU A 88 2.48 -0.37 5.45
N GLU A 89 2.99 0.23 6.53
CA GLU A 89 3.65 1.53 6.55
C GLU A 89 4.86 1.58 5.61
N LYS A 90 5.62 0.48 5.49
CA LYS A 90 6.74 0.35 4.53
C LYS A 90 6.25 0.46 3.08
N GLN A 91 5.15 -0.20 2.72
CA GLN A 91 4.59 -0.10 1.36
C GLN A 91 4.03 1.30 1.08
N VAL A 92 3.31 1.87 2.05
CA VAL A 92 2.77 3.24 2.00
C VAL A 92 3.88 4.26 1.78
N ALA A 93 4.98 4.17 2.53
CA ALA A 93 6.13 5.05 2.36
C ALA A 93 6.74 4.95 0.94
N GLY A 94 6.74 3.74 0.36
CA GLY A 94 7.15 3.51 -1.02
C GLY A 94 6.23 4.22 -2.02
N ILE A 95 4.92 4.05 -1.88
CA ILE A 95 3.90 4.70 -2.74
C ILE A 95 4.06 6.22 -2.65
N ASN A 96 4.08 6.77 -1.43
CA ASN A 96 4.20 8.20 -1.17
C ASN A 96 5.45 8.80 -1.82
N LYS A 97 6.59 8.11 -1.73
CA LYS A 97 7.83 8.55 -2.35
C LYS A 97 7.73 8.60 -3.88
N LEU A 98 7.12 7.59 -4.49
CA LEU A 98 6.95 7.54 -5.93
C LEU A 98 6.01 8.63 -6.44
N VAL A 99 4.87 8.84 -5.77
CA VAL A 99 3.93 9.91 -6.12
C VAL A 99 4.61 11.28 -5.97
N ARG A 100 5.34 11.54 -4.88
CA ARG A 100 6.09 12.79 -4.72
C ARG A 100 7.12 13.02 -5.83
N ASN A 101 7.88 11.99 -6.22
CA ASN A 101 8.81 12.09 -7.33
C ASN A 101 8.11 12.40 -8.67
N ILE A 102 6.89 11.89 -8.87
CA ILE A 102 6.08 12.20 -10.05
C ILE A 102 5.60 13.64 -9.99
N GLN A 103 5.12 14.11 -8.83
CA GLN A 103 4.72 15.50 -8.62
C GLN A 103 5.88 16.46 -8.92
N ASP A 104 7.10 16.14 -8.49
CA ASP A 104 8.29 16.95 -8.79
C ASP A 104 8.55 17.02 -10.31
N GLN A 105 8.48 15.90 -11.03
CA GLN A 105 8.63 15.87 -12.49
C GLN A 105 7.54 16.68 -13.21
N LEU A 106 6.29 16.60 -12.74
CA LEU A 106 5.17 17.38 -13.29
C LEU A 106 5.38 18.88 -13.08
N ARG A 107 5.90 19.30 -11.91
CA ARG A 107 6.21 20.71 -11.62
C ARG A 107 7.36 21.25 -12.47
N ASP A 108 8.36 20.42 -12.77
CA ASP A 108 9.53 20.81 -13.55
C ASP A 108 9.30 20.79 -15.07
N THR A 109 8.16 20.26 -15.52
CA THR A 109 7.83 20.14 -16.94
C THR A 109 6.85 21.25 -17.36
N PRO A 110 7.13 22.02 -18.43
CA PRO A 110 6.25 23.10 -18.87
C PRO A 110 4.84 22.66 -19.30
N ASP A 111 4.72 21.44 -19.81
CA ASP A 111 3.46 20.83 -20.27
C ASP A 111 3.41 19.36 -19.81
N PRO A 112 2.49 18.98 -18.90
CA PRO A 112 2.34 17.62 -18.42
C PRO A 112 2.18 16.57 -19.54
N ALA A 113 1.59 16.95 -20.68
CA ALA A 113 1.39 16.04 -21.81
C ALA A 113 2.72 15.47 -22.36
N MET A 114 3.84 16.18 -22.16
CA MET A 114 5.16 15.73 -22.62
C MET A 114 5.67 14.47 -21.92
N ILE A 115 5.28 14.26 -20.66
CA ILE A 115 5.76 13.14 -19.82
C ILE A 115 4.64 12.22 -19.35
N ALA A 116 3.39 12.50 -19.72
CA ALA A 116 2.20 11.80 -19.26
C ALA A 116 2.26 10.27 -19.51
N ALA A 117 2.65 9.83 -20.71
CA ALA A 117 2.76 8.42 -21.05
C ALA A 117 3.84 7.71 -20.20
N GLU A 118 5.00 8.35 -20.02
CA GLU A 118 6.08 7.82 -19.20
C GLU A 118 5.66 7.70 -17.72
N ILE A 119 4.97 8.72 -17.19
CA ILE A 119 4.43 8.69 -15.82
C ILE A 119 3.43 7.55 -15.65
N ALA A 120 2.48 7.40 -16.57
CA ALA A 120 1.45 6.37 -16.49
C ALA A 120 2.04 4.95 -16.51
N ASP A 121 3.00 4.70 -17.40
CA ASP A 121 3.73 3.43 -17.48
C ASP A 121 4.51 3.16 -16.19
N LYS A 122 5.25 4.17 -15.71
CA LYS A 122 6.02 4.09 -14.46
C LYS A 122 5.14 3.80 -13.26
N ALA A 123 4.02 4.52 -13.11
CA ALA A 123 3.08 4.33 -12.02
C ALA A 123 2.48 2.92 -12.05
N THR A 124 2.13 2.41 -13.23
CA THR A 124 1.63 1.04 -13.41
C THR A 124 2.65 -0.01 -12.98
N VAL A 125 3.93 0.18 -13.32
CA VAL A 125 4.99 -0.79 -13.02
C VAL A 125 5.48 -0.69 -11.57
N GLU A 126 5.53 0.51 -10.98
CA GLU A 126 6.17 0.71 -9.68
C GLU A 126 5.16 0.89 -8.53
N ILE A 127 4.04 1.58 -8.74
CA ILE A 127 3.09 1.91 -7.66
C ILE A 127 2.01 0.83 -7.52
N LYS A 128 1.43 0.32 -8.62
CA LYS A 128 0.39 -0.74 -8.53
C LYS A 128 0.84 -1.97 -7.73
N PRO A 129 2.07 -2.49 -7.89
CA PRO A 129 2.52 -3.62 -7.08
C PRO A 129 2.58 -3.31 -5.59
N LEU A 130 2.98 -2.09 -5.21
CA LEU A 130 3.02 -1.68 -3.79
C LEU A 130 1.61 -1.63 -3.19
N ILE A 131 0.63 -1.10 -3.93
CA ILE A 131 -0.78 -1.11 -3.52
C ILE A 131 -1.30 -2.54 -3.39
N ALA A 132 -0.95 -3.42 -4.33
CA ALA A 132 -1.34 -4.83 -4.26
C ALA A 132 -0.75 -5.53 -3.02
N VAL A 133 0.52 -5.29 -2.69
CA VAL A 133 1.16 -5.82 -1.47
C VAL A 133 0.52 -5.23 -0.22
N ALA A 134 0.25 -3.92 -0.17
CA ALA A 134 -0.47 -3.30 0.92
C ALA A 134 -1.87 -3.94 1.12
N GLY A 135 -2.56 -4.22 0.02
CA GLY A 135 -3.81 -4.98 0.01
C GLY A 135 -3.65 -6.38 0.59
N ALA A 136 -2.62 -7.11 0.18
CA ALA A 136 -2.33 -8.44 0.72
C ALA A 136 -2.10 -8.42 2.23
N VAL A 137 -1.37 -7.42 2.75
CA VAL A 137 -1.13 -7.22 4.19
C VAL A 137 -2.44 -6.99 4.94
N ILE A 138 -3.33 -6.14 4.42
CA ILE A 138 -4.65 -5.89 5.01
C ILE A 138 -5.46 -7.18 5.12
N HIS A 139 -5.35 -8.06 4.12
CA HIS A 139 -6.04 -9.35 4.11
C HIS A 139 -5.34 -10.46 4.91
N GLY A 140 -4.15 -10.19 5.48
CA GLY A 140 -3.38 -11.14 6.27
C GLY A 140 -2.49 -12.07 5.44
N HIS A 141 -2.35 -11.80 4.14
CA HIS A 141 -1.41 -12.46 3.25
C HIS A 141 -0.08 -11.71 3.29
N VAL A 142 0.65 -11.90 4.38
CA VAL A 142 2.06 -11.49 4.43
C VAL A 142 2.86 -12.68 3.95
N GLU A 143 3.34 -12.63 2.72
CA GLU A 143 4.43 -13.51 2.32
C GLU A 143 5.54 -13.31 3.36
N PRO A 144 5.98 -14.34 4.09
CA PRO A 144 7.17 -14.19 4.90
C PRO A 144 8.25 -13.72 3.91
N GLU A 145 8.79 -12.52 4.11
CA GLU A 145 10.08 -12.16 3.51
C GLU A 145 10.92 -13.39 3.74
N ALA A 146 11.28 -14.09 2.66
CA ALA A 146 12.02 -15.33 2.75
C ALA A 146 13.19 -14.99 3.64
N THR A 147 13.14 -15.46 4.89
CA THR A 147 14.33 -15.57 5.71
C THR A 147 15.25 -16.30 4.76
N GLN A 148 16.34 -15.65 4.39
CA GLN A 148 17.45 -16.31 3.76
C GLN A 148 17.79 -17.44 4.72
N HIS A 149 17.14 -18.59 4.54
CA HIS A 149 17.60 -19.84 5.06
C HIS A 149 18.90 -19.99 4.32
N GLU A 150 19.96 -19.66 5.02
CA GLU A 150 21.33 -20.03 4.73
C GLU A 150 21.29 -21.48 4.25
N GLY A 151 21.29 -21.63 2.93
CA GLY A 151 21.52 -22.89 2.25
C GLY A 151 23.00 -23.22 2.26
N GLU A 152 23.71 -22.96 3.35
CA GLU A 152 25.05 -23.50 3.60
C GLU A 152 24.88 -24.88 4.23
N GLY A 153 24.65 -25.89 3.39
CA GLY A 153 24.61 -27.27 3.88
C GLY A 153 24.32 -28.36 2.87
N ALA A 154 23.64 -28.06 1.75
CA ALA A 154 23.18 -29.09 0.82
C ALA A 154 24.00 -29.20 -0.48
N GLN A 155 25.25 -28.70 -0.51
CA GLN A 155 26.14 -28.84 -1.68
C GLN A 155 27.44 -29.60 -1.38
N ALA A 156 27.63 -30.10 -0.14
CA ALA A 156 28.79 -30.90 0.24
C ALA A 156 28.59 -32.43 0.09
N GLU A 157 27.37 -32.91 -0.19
CA GLU A 157 27.09 -34.36 -0.28
C GLU A 157 27.27 -34.96 -1.68
N ILE A 158 27.37 -34.13 -2.73
CA ILE A 158 27.52 -34.65 -4.11
C ILE A 158 28.99 -35.01 -4.43
N ASP A 159 29.97 -34.31 -3.83
CA ASP A 159 31.39 -34.60 -4.04
C ASP A 159 31.92 -35.79 -3.22
N ALA A 160 31.19 -36.23 -2.20
CA ALA A 160 31.54 -37.42 -1.42
C ALA A 160 31.08 -38.74 -2.07
N LEU A 161 30.24 -38.68 -3.12
CA LEU A 161 29.73 -39.86 -3.82
C LEU A 161 30.59 -40.27 -5.04
N PHE A 162 31.62 -39.48 -5.38
CA PHE A 162 32.49 -39.71 -6.54
C PHE A 162 34.00 -39.67 -6.22
N ALA A 163 34.38 -39.69 -4.95
CA ALA A 163 35.77 -39.83 -4.48
C ALA A 163 36.10 -41.26 -4.04
#